data_AF-A0A9W7KMX9-F1
#
_entry.id   AF-A0A9W7KMX9-F1
#
_cell.length_a   1.000
_cell.length_b   1.000
_cell.length_c   1.000
_cell.angle_alpha   90.00
_cell.angle_beta   90.00
_cell.angle_gamma   90.00
#
_symmetry.space_group_name_H-M   'P 1'
#
loop_
_entity.id
_entity.type
_entity.pdbx_description
1 polymer ?
#
loop_
_entity_poly.entity_id
_entity_poly.type
_entity_poly.pdbx_seq_one_letter_code
_entity_poly.pdbx_strand_id
1 'polypeptide(L)' 'MARTAAISVRVEEELKAALEKAAKDDGRTVAQYVERLLIAHLREKGLLPEKR' A
#
# COMPACT_ATOMS: atom_id res chain seq x y z
N MET A 1 -16.10 -2.09 2.42
CA MET A 1 -15.61 -1.12 1.42
C MET A 1 -16.39 -1.34 0.13
N ALA A 2 -16.85 -0.28 -0.54
CA ALA A 2 -17.45 -0.37 -1.87
C ALA A 2 -16.46 -0.99 -2.87
N ARG A 3 -16.92 -1.60 -3.96
CA ARG A 3 -16.03 -2.23 -4.96
C ARG A 3 -15.15 -1.17 -5.62
N THR A 4 -13.92 -1.07 -5.16
CA THR A 4 -12.86 -0.25 -5.74
C THR A 4 -12.08 -1.06 -6.80
N ALA A 5 -11.36 -0.37 -7.67
CA ALA A 5 -10.41 -1.05 -8.57
C ALA A 5 -9.40 -1.85 -7.74
N ALA A 6 -9.10 -3.07 -8.17
CA ALA A 6 -8.20 -3.98 -7.46
C ALA A 6 -6.83 -4.03 -8.15
N ILE A 7 -5.76 -4.00 -7.36
CA ILE A 7 -4.39 -4.26 -7.80
C ILE A 7 -3.98 -5.62 -7.23
N SER A 8 -3.53 -6.54 -8.10
CA SER A 8 -2.99 -7.85 -7.70
C SER A 8 -1.51 -7.90 -8.04
N VAL A 9 -0.67 -8.17 -7.03
CA VAL A 9 0.80 -8.19 -7.16
C VAL A 9 1.32 -9.51 -6.63
N ARG A 10 2.18 -10.17 -7.40
CA ARG A 10 2.96 -11.32 -6.93
C ARG A 10 4.31 -10.82 -6.46
N VAL A 11 4.72 -11.28 -5.28
CA VAL A 11 5.98 -10.93 -4.65
C VAL A 11 6.62 -12.19 -4.09
N GLU A 12 7.94 -12.14 -3.91
CA GLU A 12 8.68 -13.17 -3.21
C GLU A 12 8.19 -13.31 -1.75
N GLU A 13 8.36 -14.50 -1.18
CA GLU A 13 7.88 -14.82 0.17
C GLU A 13 8.53 -13.94 1.24
N GLU A 14 9.83 -13.68 1.12
CA GLU A 14 10.58 -12.82 2.04
C GLU A 14 10.01 -11.39 2.07
N LEU A 15 9.68 -10.84 0.90
CA LEU A 15 9.10 -9.51 0.79
C LEU A 15 7.70 -9.48 1.43
N LYS A 16 6.89 -10.52 1.22
CA LYS A 16 5.57 -10.64 1.85
C LYS A 16 5.68 -10.67 3.37
N ALA A 17 6.59 -11.45 3.92
CA ALA A 17 6.79 -11.56 5.37
C ALA A 17 7.23 -10.21 5.98
N ALA A 18 8.14 -9.49 5.31
CA ALA A 18 8.56 -8.15 5.73
C ALA A 18 7.39 -7.14 5.69
N LEU A 19 6.57 -7.18 4.63
CA LEU A 19 5.37 -6.36 4.48
C LEU A 19 4.34 -6.62 5.59
N GLU A 20 4.08 -7.88 5.91
CA GLU A 20 3.14 -8.27 6.98
C GLU A 20 3.59 -7.77 8.35
N LYS A 21 4.89 -7.87 8.64
CA LYS A 21 5.46 -7.33 9.88
C LYS A 21 5.33 -5.81 9.94
N ALA A 22 5.73 -5.10 8.90
CA ALA A 22 5.66 -3.64 8.85
C ALA A 22 4.21 -3.12 8.96
N ALA A 23 3.26 -3.78 8.29
CA ALA A 23 1.85 -3.44 8.38
C ALA A 23 1.31 -3.65 9.80
N LYS A 24 1.69 -4.75 10.46
CA LYS A 24 1.32 -5.04 11.85
C LYS A 24 1.87 -3.99 12.82
N ASP A 25 3.15 -3.62 12.68
CA ASP A 25 3.80 -2.61 13.52
C ASP A 25 3.16 -1.21 13.33
N ASP A 26 2.67 -0.91 12.12
CA ASP A 26 1.93 0.31 11.77
C ASP A 26 0.42 0.23 12.16
N GLY A 27 -0.04 -0.89 12.71
CA GLY A 27 -1.41 -1.11 13.17
C GLY A 27 -2.45 -1.21 12.03
N ARG A 28 -2.01 -1.60 10.82
CA ARG A 28 -2.83 -1.65 9.61
C ARG A 28 -2.82 -3.03 8.97
N THR A 29 -3.79 -3.29 8.09
CA THR A 29 -3.71 -4.44 7.17
C THR A 29 -2.65 -4.19 6.10
N VAL A 30 -2.11 -5.27 5.52
CA VAL A 30 -1.13 -5.16 4.41
C VAL A 30 -1.68 -4.31 3.25
N ALA A 31 -2.95 -4.49 2.89
CA ALA A 31 -3.57 -3.71 1.82
C ALA A 31 -3.56 -2.19 2.11
N GLN A 32 -3.95 -1.79 3.33
CA GLN A 32 -3.96 -0.38 3.74
C GLN A 32 -2.53 0.19 3.86
N TYR A 33 -1.59 -0.62 4.34
CA TYR A 33 -0.19 -0.24 4.43
C TYR A 33 0.40 0.04 3.04
N VAL A 34 0.18 -0.88 2.09
CA VAL A 34 0.60 -0.73 0.69
C VAL A 34 -0.09 0.46 0.03
N GLU A 35 -1.40 0.64 0.23
CA GLU A 35 -2.15 1.78 -0.30
C GLU A 35 -1.53 3.11 0.18
N ARG A 36 -1.22 3.22 1.47
CA ARG A 36 -0.57 4.42 2.04
C ARG A 36 0.79 4.69 1.40
N LEU A 37 1.62 3.65 1.26
CA LEU A 37 2.94 3.78 0.62
C LEU A 37 2.82 4.23 -0.83
N LEU A 38 1.90 3.63 -1.60
CA LEU A 38 1.65 4.00 -3.00
C LEU A 38 1.16 5.44 -3.11
N ILE A 39 0.22 5.88 -2.26
CA ILE A 39 -0.27 7.26 -2.26
C ILE A 39 0.87 8.23 -1.97
N ALA A 40 1.66 7.97 -0.93
CA ALA A 40 2.80 8.83 -0.56
C ALA A 40 3.80 8.92 -1.72
N HIS A 41 4.20 7.77 -2.28
CA HIS A 41 5.16 7.69 -3.36
C HIS A 41 4.68 8.37 -4.65
N LEU A 42 3.41 8.18 -5.03
CA LEU A 42 2.84 8.79 -6.23
C LEU A 42 2.63 10.30 -6.07
N ARG A 43 2.29 10.77 -4.86
CA ARG A 43 2.22 12.21 -4.56
C ARG A 43 3.57 12.88 -4.62
N GLU A 44 4.59 12.26 -4.04
CA GLU A 44 5.98 12.75 -4.10
C GLU A 44 6.46 12.88 -5.55
N LYS A 45 6.03 11.97 -6.44
CA LYS A 45 6.31 12.03 -7.87
C LYS A 45 5.40 12.98 -8.66
N GLY A 46 4.41 13.62 -8.04
CA GLY A 46 3.40 14.45 -8.72
C GLY A 46 2.44 13.67 -9.62
N LEU A 47 2.39 12.34 -9.48
CA LEU A 47 1.56 11.44 -10.30
C LEU A 47 0.16 11.22 -9.72
N LEU A 48 -0.04 11.55 -8.44
CA LEU A 48 -1.34 11.52 -7.78
C LEU A 48 -1.61 12.91 -7.18
N PRO A 49 -2.76 13.52 -7.45
CA PRO A 49 -3.11 14.81 -6.86
C PRO A 49 -3.19 14.70 -5.33
N GLU A 50 -2.69 15.72 -4.61
CA GLU A 50 -3.08 15.93 -3.22
C GLU A 50 -4.58 16.23 -3.22
N LYS A 51 -5.35 15.46 -2.43
CA LYS A 51 -6.82 15.54 -2.41
C LYS A 51 -7.23 17.03 -2.30
N ARG A 52 -8.08 17.46 -3.24
CA ARG A 52 -8.78 18.74 -3.20
C ARG A 52 -9.89 18.73 -2.16
#